data_AF-A0A7V4JPZ0-F1
#
_entry.id   AF-A0A7V4JPZ0-F1
#
_cell.length_a   1.000
_cell.length_b   1.000
_cell.length_c   1.000
_cell.angle_alpha   90.00
_cell.angle_beta   90.00
_cell.angle_gamma   90.00
#
_symmetry.space_group_name_H-M   'P 1'
#
loop_
_entity.id
_entity.type
_entity.pdbx_description
1 polymer ?
#
loop_
_entity_poly.entity_id
_entity_poly.type
_entity_poly.pdbx_seq_one_letter_code
_entity_poly.pdbx_strand_id
1 'polypeptide(L)'
;MEVYKLFEKIKELVKFAGNVLKEMYYSTCKIYHKGKIDLVTTADIKSEEILKKGLKEITPDIPVIGEESFSEKEKTESSFCWMVDPLDGTTNFTHHLPWFAISVALLKEKDPLLGIIYNPIIDEFFYAIKGEGAFLNEKPIKVSPKEKLIDSLLCTGFPVSKILDSPDLFIPLFKEFMKRCQGVRRFGSAALDLAYVACGRYEGFWEPYLKPWDTSAGFLLVKEAGGEVTDYFGNPYHPFLNTIVASNGKIHQQMIELTSKYHPEYYKPRKNPLPTIDIIIEVEDKIVLIYRKNPPFGWAIPGGFVDYGETLESAAIREAKEETNLNIELLYLLGCYSDPKRDPRFHTITTVFVAKGKGELKAKDDAKLAKLFKIEEIPWDDLAFDHAKILKDYLKRKEHGIH
;
A
#
# COMPACT_ATOMS: atom_id res chain seq x y z
N MET A 1 38.13 15.19 -6.35
CA MET A 1 37.17 16.00 -7.11
C MET A 1 36.66 17.09 -6.19
N GLU A 2 36.82 18.36 -6.56
CA GLU A 2 36.25 19.48 -5.79
C GLU A 2 34.79 19.66 -6.20
N VAL A 3 33.88 19.02 -5.47
CA VAL A 3 32.43 19.03 -5.75
C VAL A 3 31.87 20.45 -5.85
N TYR A 4 32.39 21.37 -5.03
CA TYR A 4 32.01 22.78 -5.04
C TYR A 4 32.25 23.47 -6.40
N LYS A 5 33.30 23.10 -7.14
CA LYS A 5 33.59 23.66 -8.48
C LYS A 5 32.58 23.21 -9.53
N LEU A 6 31.89 22.08 -9.31
CA LEU A 6 30.85 21.57 -10.20
C LEU A 6 29.48 22.15 -9.86
N PHE A 7 29.23 22.46 -8.58
CA PHE A 7 27.92 22.82 -8.06
C PHE A 7 27.21 23.90 -8.88
N GLU A 8 27.85 25.03 -9.19
CA GLU A 8 27.19 26.12 -9.93
C GLU A 8 26.72 25.68 -11.33
N LYS A 9 27.53 24.90 -12.05
CA LYS A 9 27.14 24.37 -13.38
C LYS A 9 25.96 23.39 -13.27
N ILE A 10 25.97 22.54 -12.25
CA ILE A 10 24.89 21.57 -12.02
C ILE A 10 23.61 22.29 -11.59
N LYS A 11 23.71 23.32 -10.75
CA LYS A 11 22.62 24.17 -10.31
C LYS A 11 21.95 24.87 -11.50
N GLU A 12 22.73 25.46 -12.39
CA GLU A 12 22.22 26.06 -13.63
C GLU A 12 21.49 25.03 -14.50
N LEU A 13 22.07 23.83 -14.67
CA LEU A 13 21.47 22.73 -15.42
C LEU A 13 20.13 22.28 -14.83
N VAL A 14 20.06 22.06 -13.52
CA VAL A 14 18.83 21.63 -12.82
C VAL A 14 17.75 22.71 -12.90
N LYS A 15 18.11 23.99 -12.74
CA LYS A 15 17.17 25.10 -12.91
C LYS A 15 16.64 25.19 -14.33
N PHE A 16 17.50 24.98 -15.33
CA PHE A 16 17.09 24.94 -16.73
C PHE A 16 16.10 23.79 -17.00
N ALA A 17 16.39 22.56 -16.55
CA ALA A 17 15.49 21.43 -16.66
C ALA A 17 14.15 21.68 -15.93
N GLY A 18 14.21 22.28 -14.73
CA GLY A 18 13.01 22.62 -13.95
C GLY A 18 12.12 23.66 -14.64
N ASN A 19 12.71 24.66 -15.30
CA ASN A 19 11.95 25.61 -16.11
C ASN A 19 11.22 24.93 -17.27
N VAL A 20 11.86 23.96 -17.93
CA VAL A 20 11.22 23.15 -18.97
C VAL A 20 10.05 22.35 -18.41
N LEU A 21 10.21 21.72 -17.24
CA LEU A 21 9.10 21.02 -16.57
C LEU A 21 7.96 21.98 -16.21
N LYS A 22 8.27 23.17 -15.72
CA LYS A 22 7.28 24.20 -15.39
C LYS A 22 6.47 24.64 -16.61
N GLU A 23 7.13 24.90 -17.73
CA GLU A 23 6.44 25.20 -19.00
C GLU A 23 5.54 24.03 -19.42
N MET A 24 6.05 22.80 -19.31
CA MET A 24 5.32 21.60 -19.70
C MET A 24 4.11 21.32 -18.80
N TYR A 25 4.22 21.62 -17.50
CA TYR A 25 3.15 21.49 -16.51
C TYR A 25 1.91 22.34 -16.85
N TYR A 26 2.12 23.52 -17.43
CA TYR A 26 1.04 24.42 -17.89
C TYR A 26 0.60 24.15 -19.34
N SER A 27 1.12 23.10 -19.97
CA SER A 27 0.84 22.73 -21.36
C SER A 27 0.24 21.32 -21.45
N THR A 28 -0.14 20.90 -22.67
CA THR A 28 -0.62 19.54 -22.90
C THR A 28 0.56 18.56 -23.00
N CYS A 29 0.67 17.64 -22.02
CA CYS A 29 1.65 16.56 -22.05
C CYS A 29 1.01 15.23 -22.49
N LYS A 30 1.77 14.40 -23.22
CA LYS A 30 1.34 13.02 -23.51
C LYS A 30 1.72 12.12 -22.34
N ILE A 31 0.79 11.24 -21.97
CA ILE A 31 0.94 10.29 -20.88
C ILE A 31 1.06 8.88 -21.48
N TYR A 32 2.05 8.14 -21.01
CA TYR A 32 2.28 6.73 -21.33
C TYR A 32 2.24 5.90 -20.04
N HIS A 33 1.94 4.60 -20.17
CA HIS A 33 1.87 3.68 -19.03
C HIS A 33 3.03 2.68 -19.08
N LYS A 34 3.90 2.68 -18.06
CA LYS A 34 4.98 1.67 -17.88
C LYS A 34 4.47 0.40 -17.19
N GLY A 35 3.33 0.48 -16.50
CA GLY A 35 2.70 -0.61 -15.78
C GLY A 35 1.20 -0.41 -15.61
N LYS A 36 0.59 -1.12 -14.65
CA LYS A 36 -0.86 -1.04 -14.38
C LYS A 36 -1.29 0.37 -13.95
N ILE A 37 -0.39 1.09 -13.27
CA ILE A 37 -0.58 2.44 -12.74
C ILE A 37 0.64 3.36 -12.90
N ASP A 38 1.82 2.81 -13.20
CA ASP A 38 3.05 3.60 -13.33
C ASP A 38 2.99 4.41 -14.63
N LEU A 39 3.13 5.73 -14.50
CA LEU A 39 3.04 6.69 -15.59
C LEU A 39 4.42 7.18 -15.97
N VAL A 40 4.59 7.50 -17.25
CA VAL A 40 5.71 8.30 -17.74
C VAL A 40 5.16 9.26 -18.78
N THR A 41 5.62 10.50 -18.76
CA THR A 41 5.16 11.53 -19.68
C THR A 41 6.28 11.98 -20.61
N THR A 42 5.91 12.74 -21.64
CA THR A 42 6.89 13.47 -22.44
C THR A 42 7.74 14.45 -21.62
N ALA A 43 7.25 14.88 -20.45
CA ALA A 43 8.01 15.76 -19.56
C ALA A 43 9.15 15.03 -18.86
N ASP A 44 8.90 13.81 -18.36
CA ASP A 44 9.92 12.93 -17.77
C ASP A 44 11.06 12.70 -18.78
N ILE A 45 10.70 12.25 -20.00
CA ILE A 45 11.67 11.95 -21.07
C ILE A 45 12.51 13.19 -21.42
N LYS A 46 11.87 14.35 -21.61
CA LYS A 46 12.58 15.57 -21.99
C LYS A 46 13.49 16.09 -20.88
N SER A 47 13.03 16.03 -19.63
CA SER A 47 13.83 16.40 -18.47
C SER A 47 15.05 15.47 -18.33
N GLU A 48 14.85 14.17 -18.50
CA GLU A 48 15.92 13.18 -18.46
C GLU A 48 16.98 13.40 -19.54
N GLU A 49 16.57 13.66 -20.78
CA GLU A 49 17.48 13.96 -21.90
C GLU A 49 18.36 15.19 -21.61
N ILE A 50 17.76 16.27 -21.09
CA ILE A 50 18.47 17.50 -20.72
C ILE A 50 19.51 17.21 -19.63
N LEU A 51 19.10 16.54 -18.56
CA LEU A 51 19.96 16.22 -17.43
C LEU A 51 21.09 15.27 -17.84
N LYS A 52 20.79 14.18 -18.55
CA LYS A 52 21.80 13.22 -19.04
C LYS A 52 22.84 13.90 -19.94
N LYS A 53 22.39 14.72 -20.90
CA LYS A 53 23.30 15.44 -21.81
C LYS A 53 24.18 16.43 -21.04
N GLY A 54 23.57 17.28 -20.20
CA GLY A 54 24.31 18.31 -19.45
C GLY A 54 25.29 17.71 -18.44
N LEU A 55 24.90 16.66 -17.72
CA LEU A 55 25.80 15.97 -16.79
C LEU A 55 26.98 15.32 -17.51
N LYS A 56 26.76 14.73 -18.69
CA LYS A 56 27.83 14.16 -19.53
C LYS A 56 28.78 15.23 -20.07
N GLU A 57 28.29 16.43 -20.36
CA GLU A 57 29.14 17.56 -20.78
C GLU A 57 29.97 18.11 -19.61
N ILE A 58 29.42 18.15 -18.40
CA ILE A 58 30.10 18.66 -17.19
C ILE A 58 31.10 17.63 -16.66
N THR A 59 30.74 16.34 -16.66
CA THR A 59 31.56 15.22 -16.17
C THR A 59 31.48 14.03 -17.12
N PRO A 60 32.28 14.00 -18.21
CA PRO A 60 32.21 12.95 -19.23
C PRO A 60 32.51 11.54 -18.73
N ASP A 61 33.33 11.41 -17.69
CA ASP A 61 33.81 10.14 -17.14
C ASP A 61 32.89 9.56 -16.05
N ILE A 62 31.86 10.30 -15.62
CA ILE A 62 30.95 9.87 -14.57
C ILE A 62 29.64 9.36 -15.19
N PRO A 63 29.29 8.06 -15.04
CA PRO A 63 28.04 7.53 -15.56
C PRO A 63 26.83 8.19 -14.92
N VAL A 64 25.75 8.31 -15.71
CA VAL A 64 24.45 8.79 -15.25
C VAL A 64 23.49 7.61 -15.17
N ILE A 65 23.11 7.26 -13.95
CA ILE A 65 22.18 6.21 -13.61
C ILE A 65 20.82 6.87 -13.32
N GLY A 66 19.86 6.63 -14.20
CA GLY A 66 18.48 7.08 -14.04
C GLY A 66 17.52 5.89 -14.00
N GLU A 67 16.23 6.18 -13.86
CA GLU A 67 15.14 5.20 -13.76
C GLU A 67 15.20 4.13 -14.87
N GLU A 68 15.48 4.54 -16.11
CA GLU A 68 15.51 3.67 -17.29
C GLU A 68 16.83 2.91 -17.51
N SER A 69 17.92 3.32 -16.85
CA SER A 69 19.28 2.84 -17.14
C SER A 69 19.86 1.98 -16.03
N PHE A 70 19.07 1.68 -14.99
CA PHE A 70 19.53 0.94 -13.83
C PHE A 70 19.80 -0.53 -14.14
N SER A 71 21.07 -0.96 -14.01
CA SER A 71 21.44 -2.38 -13.94
C SER A 71 22.23 -2.65 -12.66
N GLU A 72 21.88 -3.71 -11.92
CA GLU A 72 22.58 -4.08 -10.68
C GLU A 72 24.07 -4.40 -10.88
N LYS A 73 24.50 -4.56 -12.13
CA LYS A 73 25.87 -4.89 -12.53
C LYS A 73 26.84 -3.69 -12.52
N GLU A 74 26.36 -2.47 -12.33
CA GLU A 74 27.21 -1.26 -12.27
C GLU A 74 27.82 -0.99 -10.88
N LYS A 75 27.81 -1.98 -9.98
CA LYS A 75 28.44 -1.91 -8.65
C LYS A 75 29.95 -2.16 -8.73
N THR A 76 30.70 -1.29 -9.41
CA THR A 76 32.17 -1.34 -9.36
C THR A 76 32.70 -0.47 -8.21
N GLU A 77 33.57 -1.06 -7.39
CA GLU A 77 34.29 -0.37 -6.32
C GLU A 77 35.06 0.84 -6.89
N SER A 78 35.06 1.98 -6.20
CA SER A 78 35.67 3.25 -6.62
C SER A 78 35.00 4.05 -7.75
N SER A 79 33.79 3.69 -8.21
CA SER A 79 33.08 4.47 -9.24
C SER A 79 32.26 5.63 -8.66
N PHE A 80 32.38 6.80 -9.29
CA PHE A 80 31.41 7.88 -9.13
C PHE A 80 30.21 7.59 -10.03
N CYS A 81 29.01 7.99 -9.62
CA CYS A 81 27.83 7.97 -10.49
C CYS A 81 26.88 9.11 -10.16
N TRP A 82 26.16 9.58 -11.17
CA TRP A 82 25.01 10.45 -10.98
C TRP A 82 23.75 9.60 -10.82
N MET A 83 22.98 9.87 -9.78
CA MET A 83 21.63 9.35 -9.59
C MET A 83 20.65 10.46 -9.94
N VAL A 84 19.76 10.21 -10.90
CA VAL A 84 18.83 11.22 -11.42
C VAL A 84 17.41 10.69 -11.44
N ASP A 85 16.52 11.41 -10.76
CA ASP A 85 15.08 11.37 -11.03
C ASP A 85 14.68 12.66 -11.77
N PRO A 86 14.34 12.57 -13.06
CA PRO A 86 14.01 13.72 -13.87
C PRO A 86 12.64 14.33 -13.50
N LEU A 87 11.76 13.58 -12.82
CA LEU A 87 10.44 14.02 -12.38
C LEU A 87 9.91 13.09 -11.25
N ASP A 88 10.36 13.32 -10.02
CA ASP A 88 9.78 12.65 -8.85
C ASP A 88 8.38 13.22 -8.58
N GLY A 89 7.37 12.36 -8.64
CA GLY A 89 5.97 12.76 -8.54
C GLY A 89 5.26 12.87 -9.88
N THR A 90 5.60 12.06 -10.89
CA THR A 90 4.92 12.00 -12.20
C THR A 90 3.39 11.94 -12.09
N THR A 91 2.84 11.21 -11.11
CA THR A 91 1.38 11.17 -10.87
C THR A 91 0.83 12.53 -10.45
N ASN A 92 1.54 13.29 -9.62
CA ASN A 92 1.09 14.64 -9.26
C ASN A 92 1.18 15.58 -10.47
N PHE A 93 2.25 15.48 -11.25
CA PHE A 93 2.42 16.25 -12.47
C PHE A 93 1.26 16.02 -13.46
N THR A 94 0.88 14.77 -13.71
CA THR A 94 -0.22 14.43 -14.62
C THR A 94 -1.59 14.87 -14.13
N HIS A 95 -1.77 14.99 -12.82
CA HIS A 95 -3.00 15.47 -12.18
C HIS A 95 -3.01 16.98 -11.91
N HIS A 96 -2.00 17.72 -12.37
CA HIS A 96 -1.85 19.16 -12.12
C HIS A 96 -1.84 19.52 -10.62
N LEU A 97 -1.19 18.68 -9.81
CA LEU A 97 -0.82 19.00 -8.43
C LEU A 97 0.61 19.55 -8.43
N PRO A 98 0.87 20.72 -7.79
CA PRO A 98 2.17 21.42 -7.87
C PRO A 98 3.23 20.82 -6.92
N TRP A 99 3.23 19.50 -6.76
CA TRP A 99 4.07 18.76 -5.83
C TRP A 99 4.88 17.68 -6.54
N PHE A 100 5.98 18.09 -7.15
CA PHE A 100 6.93 17.22 -7.83
C PHE A 100 8.30 17.91 -7.85
N ALA A 101 9.36 17.15 -8.09
CA ALA A 101 10.70 17.71 -8.14
C ALA A 101 11.62 17.00 -9.13
N ILE A 102 12.70 17.69 -9.49
CA ILE A 102 13.89 17.05 -10.04
C ILE A 102 14.77 16.64 -8.86
N SER A 103 15.30 15.42 -8.86
CA SER A 103 16.29 14.92 -7.90
C SER A 103 17.58 14.58 -8.63
N VAL A 104 18.70 15.16 -8.19
CA VAL A 104 20.04 14.85 -8.74
C VAL A 104 21.01 14.65 -7.59
N ALA A 105 21.72 13.53 -7.58
CA ALA A 105 22.78 13.28 -6.62
C ALA A 105 24.05 12.75 -7.29
N LEU A 106 25.21 13.17 -6.79
CA LEU A 106 26.50 12.58 -7.13
C LEU A 106 26.93 11.66 -6.01
N LEU A 107 27.12 10.38 -6.30
CA LEU A 107 27.57 9.39 -5.35
C LEU A 107 29.02 9.00 -5.63
N LYS A 108 29.75 8.68 -4.58
CA LYS A 108 30.94 7.84 -4.65
C LYS A 108 30.56 6.50 -4.01
N GLU A 109 30.50 5.45 -4.82
CA GLU A 109 29.97 4.14 -4.41
C GLU A 109 28.53 4.23 -3.88
N LYS A 110 28.33 4.19 -2.56
CA LYS A 110 27.02 4.27 -1.89
C LYS A 110 26.79 5.57 -1.14
N ASP A 111 27.78 6.47 -1.15
CA ASP A 111 27.85 7.64 -0.29
C ASP A 111 27.65 8.91 -1.13
N PRO A 112 26.53 9.64 -0.96
CA PRO A 112 26.31 10.89 -1.67
C PRO A 112 27.28 11.99 -1.27
N LEU A 113 27.77 12.74 -2.25
CA LEU A 113 28.66 13.88 -2.08
C LEU A 113 28.01 15.22 -2.40
N LEU A 114 27.05 15.20 -3.33
CA LEU A 114 26.18 16.32 -3.70
C LEU A 114 24.77 15.79 -3.86
N GLY A 115 23.79 16.55 -3.39
CA GLY A 115 22.37 16.27 -3.56
C GLY A 115 21.63 17.57 -3.86
N ILE A 116 20.78 17.56 -4.88
CA ILE A 116 19.94 18.69 -5.30
C ILE A 116 18.52 18.17 -5.48
N ILE A 117 17.55 18.90 -4.93
CA ILE A 117 16.12 18.65 -5.11
C ILE A 117 15.46 19.98 -5.48
N TYR A 118 14.78 20.04 -6.62
CA TYR A 118 14.17 21.28 -7.10
C TYR A 118 12.71 21.10 -7.48
N ASN A 119 11.81 21.81 -6.79
CA ASN A 119 10.43 21.99 -7.24
C ASN A 119 10.30 23.33 -8.00
N PRO A 120 10.06 23.29 -9.32
CA PRO A 120 10.05 24.50 -10.14
C PRO A 120 8.74 25.30 -10.07
N ILE A 121 7.66 24.72 -9.54
CA ILE A 121 6.37 25.42 -9.42
C ILE A 121 6.40 26.41 -8.26
N ILE A 122 6.83 25.96 -7.08
CA ILE A 122 6.95 26.79 -5.87
C ILE A 122 8.34 27.42 -5.69
N ASP A 123 9.25 27.15 -6.62
CA ASP A 123 10.62 27.69 -6.67
C ASP A 123 11.43 27.40 -5.39
N GLU A 124 11.39 26.15 -4.96
CA GLU A 124 12.18 25.67 -3.82
C GLU A 124 13.33 24.79 -4.31
N PHE A 125 14.54 25.34 -4.22
CA PHE A 125 15.79 24.70 -4.61
C PHE A 125 16.57 24.29 -3.35
N PHE A 126 16.53 23.00 -3.05
CA PHE A 126 17.25 22.38 -1.95
C PHE A 126 18.58 21.81 -2.45
N TYR A 127 19.65 21.99 -1.70
CA TYR A 127 20.91 21.31 -1.97
C TYR A 127 21.73 21.04 -0.72
N ALA A 128 22.61 20.06 -0.79
CA ALA A 128 23.63 19.78 0.21
C ALA A 128 24.92 19.31 -0.47
N ILE A 129 26.05 19.74 0.07
CA ILE A 129 27.38 19.22 -0.27
C ILE A 129 27.92 18.59 1.00
N LYS A 130 28.47 17.37 0.89
CA LYS A 130 28.94 16.63 2.05
C LYS A 130 29.94 17.44 2.88
N GLY A 131 29.64 17.65 4.16
CA GLY A 131 30.44 18.42 5.12
C GLY A 131 30.20 19.93 5.11
N GLU A 132 29.36 20.46 4.22
CA GLU A 132 29.12 21.91 4.06
C GLU A 132 27.72 22.33 4.54
N GLY A 133 26.90 21.38 5.01
CA GLY A 133 25.52 21.64 5.41
C GLY A 133 24.50 21.56 4.27
N ALA A 134 23.24 21.78 4.62
CA ALA A 134 22.10 21.76 3.72
C ALA A 134 21.48 23.15 3.59
N PHE A 135 20.93 23.46 2.42
CA PHE A 135 20.43 24.78 2.06
C PHE A 135 19.09 24.69 1.32
N LEU A 136 18.25 25.71 1.50
CA LEU A 136 17.06 26.00 0.71
C LEU A 136 17.19 27.43 0.18
N ASN A 137 17.24 27.58 -1.15
CA ASN A 137 17.39 28.89 -1.80
C ASN A 137 18.53 29.72 -1.18
N GLU A 138 19.73 29.12 -1.11
CA GLU A 138 20.96 29.66 -0.51
C GLU A 138 20.94 29.89 1.02
N LYS A 139 19.80 29.67 1.69
CA LYS A 139 19.71 29.82 3.14
C LYS A 139 19.97 28.48 3.83
N PRO A 140 20.83 28.42 4.87
CA PRO A 140 21.07 27.18 5.59
C PRO A 140 19.78 26.69 6.27
N ILE A 141 19.56 25.39 6.25
CA ILE A 141 18.42 24.72 6.86
C ILE A 141 18.88 23.72 7.92
N LYS A 142 17.95 23.38 8.81
CA LYS A 142 18.15 22.38 9.86
C LYS A 142 16.87 21.61 10.09
N VAL A 143 17.00 20.38 10.55
CA VAL A 143 15.86 19.57 10.98
C VAL A 143 15.13 20.21 12.17
N SER A 144 13.87 19.84 12.35
CA SER A 144 13.02 20.35 13.43
C SER A 144 13.56 19.97 14.82
N PRO A 145 13.46 20.84 15.85
CA PRO A 145 13.95 20.53 17.19
C PRO A 145 12.98 19.68 18.04
N LYS A 146 11.78 19.32 17.53
CA LYS A 146 10.76 18.62 18.33
C LYS A 146 11.23 17.24 18.78
N GLU A 147 11.00 16.90 20.05
CA GLU A 147 11.52 15.67 20.66
C GLU A 147 10.50 14.54 20.78
N LYS A 148 9.21 14.85 20.69
CA LYS A 148 8.13 13.89 20.92
C LYS A 148 7.37 13.60 19.64
N LEU A 149 7.14 12.31 19.37
CA LEU A 149 6.40 11.87 18.19
C LEU A 149 4.99 12.48 18.13
N ILE A 150 4.35 12.70 19.29
CA ILE A 150 3.00 13.28 19.37
C ILE A 150 2.91 14.73 18.88
N ASP A 151 4.02 15.46 18.91
CA ASP A 151 4.12 16.85 18.44
C ASP A 151 4.52 16.93 16.96
N SER A 152 4.75 15.77 16.32
CA SER A 152 5.31 15.68 14.98
C SER A 152 4.26 15.73 13.88
N LEU A 153 4.62 16.35 12.76
CA LEU A 153 4.01 16.12 11.46
C LEU A 153 4.92 15.19 10.66
N LEU A 154 4.41 14.03 10.27
CA LEU A 154 5.16 13.03 9.53
C LEU A 154 4.74 13.01 8.06
N CYS A 155 5.59 12.46 7.20
CA CYS A 155 5.27 12.13 5.82
C CYS A 155 5.60 10.67 5.49
N THR A 156 4.98 10.14 4.45
CA THR A 156 5.19 8.76 3.98
C THR A 156 4.73 8.62 2.54
N GLY A 157 5.18 7.56 1.87
CA GLY A 157 4.62 7.09 0.61
C GLY A 157 4.25 5.61 0.66
N PHE A 158 3.67 5.14 -0.43
CA PHE A 158 3.28 3.74 -0.57
C PHE A 158 3.73 3.22 -1.93
N PRO A 159 4.32 2.00 -1.97
CA PRO A 159 4.68 1.34 -3.21
C PRO A 159 3.39 0.97 -3.96
N VAL A 160 3.00 1.76 -4.96
CA VAL A 160 1.65 1.73 -5.53
C VAL A 160 1.27 0.35 -6.06
N SER A 161 2.19 -0.36 -6.72
CA SER A 161 1.93 -1.72 -7.22
C SER A 161 1.72 -2.73 -6.09
N LYS A 162 2.55 -2.68 -5.05
CA LYS A 162 2.50 -3.64 -3.93
C LYS A 162 1.32 -3.39 -2.99
N ILE A 163 0.92 -2.13 -2.78
CA ILE A 163 -0.22 -1.81 -1.91
C ILE A 163 -1.56 -2.23 -2.53
N LEU A 164 -1.69 -2.22 -3.86
CA LEU A 164 -2.89 -2.74 -4.54
C LEU A 164 -3.07 -4.25 -4.29
N ASP A 165 -1.98 -5.00 -4.29
CA ASP A 165 -2.01 -6.46 -4.10
C ASP A 165 -2.05 -6.87 -2.62
N SER A 166 -1.47 -6.06 -1.73
CA SER A 166 -1.31 -6.42 -0.31
C SER A 166 -1.42 -5.21 0.62
N PRO A 167 -2.58 -4.54 0.69
CA PRO A 167 -2.77 -3.33 1.49
C PRO A 167 -2.53 -3.58 2.98
N ASP A 168 -2.87 -4.78 3.47
CA ASP A 168 -2.70 -5.19 4.86
C ASP A 168 -1.24 -5.21 5.35
N LEU A 169 -0.26 -5.18 4.44
CA LEU A 169 1.16 -5.07 4.80
C LEU A 169 1.57 -3.63 5.15
N PHE A 170 0.93 -2.62 4.53
CA PHE A 170 1.39 -1.23 4.59
C PHE A 170 0.50 -0.35 5.48
N ILE A 171 -0.82 -0.56 5.44
CA ILE A 171 -1.80 0.24 6.18
C ILE A 171 -1.63 0.17 7.71
N PRO A 172 -1.27 -0.97 8.34
CA PRO A 172 -1.12 -1.03 9.79
C PRO A 172 -0.06 -0.07 10.35
N LEU A 173 1.08 0.10 9.67
CA LEU A 173 2.12 1.03 10.11
C LEU A 173 1.63 2.48 10.04
N PHE A 174 0.98 2.85 8.93
CA PHE A 174 0.35 4.16 8.77
C PHE A 174 -0.66 4.46 9.88
N LYS A 175 -1.51 3.48 10.21
CA LYS A 175 -2.48 3.58 11.31
C LYS A 175 -1.79 3.81 12.66
N GLU A 176 -0.69 3.11 12.94
CA GLU A 176 0.02 3.25 14.21
C GLU A 176 0.72 4.60 14.35
N PHE A 177 1.25 5.18 13.26
CA PHE A 177 1.77 6.55 13.26
C PHE A 177 0.67 7.58 13.41
N MET A 178 -0.44 7.46 12.67
CA MET A 178 -1.60 8.36 12.77
C MET A 178 -2.16 8.49 14.20
N LYS A 179 -1.99 7.45 15.03
CA LYS A 179 -2.42 7.45 16.45
C LYS A 179 -1.41 8.11 17.40
N ARG A 180 -0.22 8.48 16.93
CA ARG A 180 0.93 8.88 17.76
C ARG A 180 1.60 10.18 17.33
N CYS A 181 1.07 10.86 16.31
CA CYS A 181 1.58 12.14 15.81
C CYS A 181 0.42 13.09 15.49
N GLN A 182 0.72 14.36 15.20
CA GLN A 182 -0.30 15.37 14.83
C GLN A 182 -0.95 15.08 13.48
N GLY A 183 -0.25 14.33 12.63
CA GLY A 183 -0.79 13.85 11.37
C GLY A 183 0.30 13.27 10.49
N VAL A 184 -0.16 12.52 9.50
CA VAL A 184 0.68 11.98 8.44
C VAL A 184 0.29 12.62 7.12
N ARG A 185 1.26 12.97 6.30
CA ARG A 185 1.09 13.43 4.92
C ARG A 185 1.55 12.36 3.94
N ARG A 186 0.86 12.25 2.82
CA ARG A 186 1.24 11.40 1.69
C ARG A 186 1.14 12.26 0.45
N PHE A 187 2.21 13.02 0.16
CA PHE A 187 2.18 14.00 -0.92
C PHE A 187 2.64 13.45 -2.25
N GLY A 188 3.36 12.32 -2.30
CA GLY A 188 3.63 11.62 -3.56
C GLY A 188 4.87 12.09 -4.32
N SER A 189 5.85 12.66 -3.61
CA SER A 189 7.22 12.90 -4.09
C SER A 189 8.16 12.61 -2.93
N ALA A 190 8.91 11.50 -3.02
CA ALA A 190 9.79 11.04 -1.95
C ALA A 190 10.99 11.99 -1.74
N ALA A 191 11.50 12.57 -2.83
CA ALA A 191 12.58 13.55 -2.80
C ALA A 191 12.14 14.80 -2.02
N LEU A 192 10.96 15.36 -2.32
CA LEU A 192 10.43 16.51 -1.57
C LEU A 192 10.10 16.18 -0.12
N ASP A 193 9.58 14.99 0.16
CA ASP A 193 9.30 14.56 1.52
C ASP A 193 10.58 14.52 2.37
N LEU A 194 11.69 14.01 1.83
CA LEU A 194 13.01 14.05 2.47
C LEU A 194 13.57 15.48 2.61
N ALA A 195 13.43 16.33 1.58
CA ALA A 195 13.84 17.74 1.64
C ALA A 195 13.07 18.51 2.72
N TYR A 196 11.79 18.17 2.94
CA TYR A 196 10.96 18.79 3.95
C TYR A 196 11.27 18.29 5.37
N VAL A 197 11.77 17.06 5.52
CA VAL A 197 12.42 16.62 6.78
C VAL A 197 13.67 17.46 7.02
N ALA A 198 14.54 17.59 6.01
CA ALA A 198 15.80 18.34 6.14
C ALA A 198 15.61 19.81 6.54
N CYS A 199 14.55 20.48 6.06
CA CYS A 199 14.24 21.86 6.47
C CYS A 199 13.29 21.99 7.67
N GLY A 200 12.98 20.87 8.34
CA GLY A 200 12.20 20.87 9.58
C GLY A 200 10.71 21.17 9.42
N ARG A 201 10.16 21.03 8.21
CA ARG A 201 8.71 21.11 7.94
C ARG A 201 8.00 19.81 8.31
N TYR A 202 8.72 18.69 8.21
CA TYR A 202 8.34 17.41 8.80
C TYR A 202 9.39 16.99 9.83
N GLU A 203 8.95 16.26 10.84
CA GLU A 203 9.85 15.67 11.83
C GLU A 203 10.36 14.28 11.38
N GLY A 204 9.64 13.60 10.49
CA GLY A 204 10.06 12.30 10.00
C GLY A 204 9.31 11.80 8.77
N PHE A 205 9.98 10.89 8.06
CA PHE A 205 9.56 10.24 6.84
C PHE A 205 9.83 8.74 6.94
N TRP A 206 8.92 7.91 6.42
CA TRP A 206 9.19 6.49 6.19
C TRP A 206 8.57 6.02 4.87
N GLU A 207 9.27 5.18 4.13
CA GLU A 207 8.72 4.55 2.93
C GLU A 207 9.49 3.26 2.58
N PRO A 208 8.81 2.19 2.11
CA PRO A 208 9.48 1.01 1.61
C PRO A 208 9.54 0.98 0.07
N TYR A 209 10.54 0.31 -0.46
CA TYR A 209 10.78 -0.02 -1.87
C TYR A 209 11.02 1.18 -2.80
N LEU A 210 11.48 2.30 -2.25
CA LEU A 210 12.04 3.40 -3.04
C LEU A 210 13.31 2.99 -3.77
N LYS A 211 13.62 3.73 -4.82
CA LYS A 211 14.79 3.55 -5.65
C LYS A 211 15.92 4.50 -5.23
N PRO A 212 17.17 4.24 -5.68
CA PRO A 212 18.30 5.10 -5.35
C PRO A 212 18.14 6.54 -5.82
N TRP A 213 17.53 6.78 -6.98
CA TRP A 213 17.30 8.14 -7.50
C TRP A 213 16.27 8.94 -6.68
N ASP A 214 15.26 8.27 -6.10
CA ASP A 214 14.26 8.89 -5.21
C ASP A 214 14.88 9.41 -3.90
N THR A 215 15.92 8.71 -3.41
CA THR A 215 16.39 8.89 -2.02
C THR A 215 17.77 9.50 -1.88
N SER A 216 18.66 9.38 -2.88
CA SER A 216 20.08 9.76 -2.72
C SER A 216 20.30 11.22 -2.36
N ALA A 217 19.63 12.14 -3.04
CA ALA A 217 19.74 13.58 -2.76
C ALA A 217 19.14 13.93 -1.40
N GLY A 218 17.96 13.38 -1.10
CA GLY A 218 17.23 13.60 0.15
C GLY A 218 17.97 13.04 1.37
N PHE A 219 18.61 11.88 1.23
CA PHE A 219 19.46 11.27 2.25
C PHE A 219 20.58 12.23 2.66
N LEU A 220 21.31 12.81 1.70
CA LEU A 220 22.37 13.76 1.99
C LEU A 220 21.83 15.02 2.68
N LEU A 221 20.74 15.58 2.15
CA LEU A 221 20.08 16.77 2.72
C LEU A 221 19.72 16.57 4.19
N VAL A 222 19.10 15.44 4.54
CA VAL A 222 18.72 15.16 5.94
C VAL A 222 19.96 15.02 6.83
N LYS A 223 21.00 14.33 6.38
CA LYS A 223 22.25 14.17 7.15
C LYS A 223 22.95 15.50 7.39
N GLU A 224 23.11 16.32 6.35
CA GLU A 224 23.78 17.62 6.42
C GLU A 224 22.95 18.66 7.19
N ALA A 225 21.63 18.51 7.25
CA ALA A 225 20.75 19.31 8.10
C ALA A 225 20.74 18.90 9.59
N GLY A 226 21.55 17.90 9.97
CA GLY A 226 21.66 17.39 11.34
C GLY A 226 20.64 16.32 11.72
N GLY A 227 19.97 15.71 10.75
CA GLY A 227 19.04 14.62 10.94
C GLY A 227 19.68 13.22 10.92
N GLU A 228 18.81 12.22 11.04
CA GLU A 228 19.18 10.80 11.08
C GLU A 228 18.41 10.01 10.02
N VAL A 229 19.11 9.08 9.36
CA VAL A 229 18.55 8.23 8.30
C VAL A 229 19.05 6.79 8.47
N THR A 230 18.12 5.84 8.53
CA THR A 230 18.37 4.40 8.71
C THR A 230 17.44 3.56 7.84
N ASP A 231 17.63 2.24 7.85
CA ASP A 231 16.57 1.30 7.46
C ASP A 231 15.47 1.21 8.54
N TYR A 232 14.47 0.37 8.32
CA TYR A 232 13.36 0.16 9.27
C TYR A 232 13.76 -0.49 10.60
N PHE A 233 14.96 -1.05 10.71
CA PHE A 233 15.50 -1.63 11.94
C PHE A 233 16.46 -0.70 12.68
N GLY A 234 16.74 0.49 12.14
CA GLY A 234 17.70 1.43 12.70
C GLY A 234 19.14 1.18 12.28
N ASN A 235 19.39 0.30 11.30
CA ASN A 235 20.74 0.11 10.76
C ASN A 235 21.13 1.26 9.81
N PRO A 236 22.43 1.54 9.63
CA PRO A 236 22.89 2.59 8.73
C PRO A 236 22.30 2.48 7.32
N TYR A 237 21.71 3.57 6.83
CA TYR A 237 21.10 3.60 5.51
C TYR A 237 22.12 3.77 4.39
N HIS A 238 21.80 3.20 3.22
CA HIS A 238 22.35 3.64 1.93
C HIS A 238 21.27 3.56 0.84
N PRO A 239 21.36 4.35 -0.26
CA PRO A 239 20.29 4.50 -1.27
C PRO A 239 19.80 3.23 -1.99
N PHE A 240 20.48 2.10 -1.79
CA PHE A 240 20.16 0.80 -2.39
C PHE A 240 19.44 -0.17 -1.44
N LEU A 241 19.03 0.30 -0.26
CA LEU A 241 18.22 -0.50 0.67
C LEU A 241 16.72 -0.37 0.37
N ASN A 242 15.98 -1.42 0.68
CA ASN A 242 14.53 -1.50 0.42
C ASN A 242 13.69 -0.67 1.39
N THR A 243 14.24 -0.13 2.47
CA THR A 243 13.46 0.64 3.44
C THR A 243 14.25 1.83 3.94
N ILE A 244 13.56 2.94 4.18
CA ILE A 244 14.15 4.17 4.69
C ILE A 244 13.29 4.77 5.80
N VAL A 245 13.93 5.16 6.90
CA VAL A 245 13.40 6.07 7.91
C VAL A 245 14.32 7.28 7.95
N ALA A 246 13.77 8.47 7.72
CA ALA A 246 14.50 9.73 7.88
C ALA A 246 13.80 10.57 8.94
N SER A 247 14.54 11.22 9.83
CA SER A 247 13.95 12.05 10.88
C SER A 247 14.88 13.16 11.34
N ASN A 248 14.38 14.01 12.22
CA ASN A 248 15.18 15.01 12.91
C ASN A 248 16.19 14.45 13.94
N GLY A 249 16.34 13.12 14.04
CA GLY A 249 17.20 12.43 15.01
C GLY A 249 16.63 12.37 16.43
N LYS A 250 15.71 13.26 16.80
CA LYS A 250 15.09 13.29 18.13
C LYS A 250 13.97 12.27 18.28
N ILE A 251 13.15 12.11 17.25
CA ILE A 251 12.05 11.12 17.24
C ILE A 251 12.46 9.78 16.63
N HIS A 252 13.72 9.62 16.22
CA HIS A 252 14.14 8.50 15.37
C HIS A 252 13.85 7.15 16.01
N GLN A 253 14.27 6.95 17.27
CA GLN A 253 14.02 5.70 18.00
C GLN A 253 12.53 5.37 18.14
N GLN A 254 11.68 6.39 18.38
CA GLN A 254 10.21 6.20 18.46
C GLN A 254 9.63 5.75 17.10
N MET A 255 10.24 6.17 15.98
CA MET A 255 9.87 5.67 14.66
C MET A 255 10.34 4.23 14.46
N ILE A 256 11.60 3.91 14.83
CA ILE A 256 12.18 2.57 14.67
C ILE A 256 11.40 1.49 15.43
N GLU A 257 10.91 1.79 16.64
CA GLU A 257 10.05 0.88 17.42
C GLU A 257 8.81 0.43 16.64
N LEU A 258 8.26 1.30 15.78
CA LEU A 258 7.11 0.98 14.94
C LEU A 258 7.54 0.34 13.62
N THR A 259 8.50 0.94 12.90
CA THR A 259 8.89 0.49 11.56
C THR A 259 9.48 -0.91 11.57
N SER A 260 10.25 -1.27 12.61
CA SER A 260 10.82 -2.62 12.75
C SER A 260 9.74 -3.69 12.93
N LYS A 261 8.71 -3.39 13.73
CA LYS A 261 7.57 -4.30 13.97
C LYS A 261 6.71 -4.52 12.72
N TYR A 262 6.57 -3.49 11.89
CA TYR A 262 5.73 -3.51 10.70
C TYR A 262 6.55 -3.59 9.40
N HIS A 263 7.78 -4.10 9.45
CA HIS A 263 8.61 -4.26 8.26
C HIS A 263 7.90 -5.15 7.22
N PRO A 264 7.71 -4.70 5.97
CA PRO A 264 6.83 -5.37 5.01
C PRO A 264 7.26 -6.80 4.62
N GLU A 265 8.55 -7.13 4.75
CA GLU A 265 9.06 -8.48 4.51
C GLU A 265 8.88 -9.46 5.70
N TYR A 266 8.66 -8.94 6.92
CA TYR A 266 8.61 -9.77 8.14
C TYR A 266 7.25 -9.71 8.84
N TYR A 267 6.50 -8.63 8.65
CA TYR A 267 5.18 -8.45 9.22
C TYR A 267 4.19 -9.44 8.59
N LYS A 268 3.52 -10.22 9.43
CA LYS A 268 2.45 -11.14 9.01
C LYS A 268 1.12 -10.55 9.46
N PRO A 269 0.30 -10.00 8.55
CA PRO A 269 -1.00 -9.49 8.91
C PRO A 269 -1.84 -10.59 9.54
N ARG A 270 -2.44 -10.29 10.69
CA ARG A 270 -3.37 -11.22 11.32
C ARG A 270 -4.63 -11.31 10.46
N LYS A 271 -4.89 -12.48 9.91
CA LYS A 271 -6.15 -12.81 9.21
C LYS A 271 -6.94 -13.80 10.06
N ASN A 272 -8.08 -13.37 10.58
CA ASN A 272 -9.02 -14.28 11.23
C ASN A 272 -9.99 -14.84 10.17
N PRO A 273 -10.48 -16.07 10.33
CA PRO A 273 -11.59 -16.57 9.51
C PRO A 273 -12.82 -15.67 9.64
N LEU A 274 -13.60 -15.57 8.57
CA LEU A 274 -14.84 -14.81 8.56
C LEU A 274 -15.99 -15.67 9.13
N PRO A 275 -16.74 -15.18 10.13
CA PRO A 275 -17.90 -15.89 10.66
C PRO A 275 -19.06 -15.85 9.67
N THR A 276 -19.64 -17.01 9.40
CA THR A 276 -20.86 -17.16 8.60
C THR A 276 -21.86 -18.03 9.36
N ILE A 277 -23.11 -18.02 8.91
CA ILE A 277 -24.13 -18.99 9.32
C ILE A 277 -24.68 -19.70 8.09
N ASP A 278 -25.11 -20.94 8.28
CA ASP A 278 -25.93 -21.66 7.31
C ASP A 278 -27.13 -22.27 8.04
N ILE A 279 -28.21 -22.50 7.31
CA ILE A 279 -29.50 -22.84 7.90
C ILE A 279 -30.14 -23.98 7.13
N ILE A 280 -30.35 -25.10 7.81
CA ILE A 280 -31.21 -26.16 7.29
C ILE A 280 -32.64 -25.81 7.68
N ILE A 281 -33.40 -25.29 6.72
CA ILE A 281 -34.80 -24.90 6.94
C ILE A 281 -35.72 -26.05 6.52
N GLU A 282 -36.42 -26.62 7.50
CA GLU A 282 -37.45 -27.64 7.30
C GLU A 282 -38.82 -26.98 7.05
N VAL A 283 -39.47 -27.37 5.95
CA VAL A 283 -40.87 -27.03 5.66
C VAL A 283 -41.59 -28.33 5.35
N GLU A 284 -42.49 -28.74 6.25
CA GLU A 284 -43.12 -30.07 6.24
C GLU A 284 -42.05 -31.19 6.25
N ASP A 285 -42.02 -32.05 5.22
CA ASP A 285 -41.05 -33.14 5.03
C ASP A 285 -39.88 -32.76 4.10
N LYS A 286 -39.73 -31.46 3.76
CA LYS A 286 -38.78 -30.97 2.76
C LYS A 286 -37.77 -29.99 3.35
N ILE A 287 -36.65 -29.86 2.65
CA ILE A 287 -35.58 -28.90 2.96
C ILE A 287 -35.59 -27.79 1.91
N VAL A 288 -35.39 -26.55 2.36
CA VAL A 288 -35.19 -25.40 1.47
C VAL A 288 -33.76 -25.40 0.95
N LEU A 289 -33.60 -25.37 -0.37
CA LEU A 289 -32.33 -25.05 -1.02
C LEU A 289 -32.48 -23.82 -1.91
N ILE A 290 -31.42 -23.04 -2.01
CA ILE A 290 -31.28 -21.90 -2.93
C ILE A 290 -30.24 -22.20 -3.99
N TYR A 291 -30.45 -21.73 -5.21
CA TYR A 291 -29.45 -21.81 -6.27
C TYR A 291 -28.67 -20.50 -6.33
N ARG A 292 -27.35 -20.57 -6.15
CA ARG A 292 -26.50 -19.38 -6.05
C ARG A 292 -26.46 -18.59 -7.36
N LYS A 293 -26.61 -17.27 -7.27
CA LYS A 293 -26.48 -16.34 -8.41
C LYS A 293 -25.02 -16.06 -8.79
N ASN A 294 -24.11 -16.14 -7.82
CA ASN A 294 -22.68 -15.81 -7.97
C ASN A 294 -21.79 -17.04 -7.68
N PRO A 295 -20.61 -17.16 -8.33
CA PRO A 295 -19.67 -18.24 -8.07
C PRO A 295 -19.32 -18.39 -6.58
N PRO A 296 -19.05 -19.62 -6.07
CA PRO A 296 -19.22 -20.89 -6.78
C PRO A 296 -20.71 -21.18 -7.05
N PHE A 297 -21.02 -21.67 -8.26
CA PHE A 297 -22.40 -22.02 -8.65
C PHE A 297 -22.82 -23.36 -8.05
N GLY A 298 -24.11 -23.54 -7.85
CA GLY A 298 -24.71 -24.76 -7.29
C GLY A 298 -25.86 -24.46 -6.35
N TRP A 299 -26.54 -25.51 -5.92
CA TRP A 299 -27.52 -25.46 -4.83
C TRP A 299 -26.82 -25.32 -3.48
N ALA A 300 -27.44 -24.61 -2.55
CA ALA A 300 -26.92 -24.39 -1.22
C ALA A 300 -28.07 -24.37 -0.21
N ILE A 301 -27.79 -24.75 1.02
CA ILE A 301 -28.65 -24.33 2.13
C ILE A 301 -28.51 -22.81 2.31
N PRO A 302 -29.60 -22.10 2.69
CA PRO A 302 -29.56 -20.65 2.92
C PRO A 302 -28.53 -20.27 3.99
N GLY A 303 -27.88 -19.13 3.82
CA GLY A 303 -26.85 -18.67 4.75
C GLY A 303 -26.04 -17.47 4.25
N GLY A 304 -25.29 -16.85 5.16
CA GLY A 304 -24.54 -15.64 4.86
C GLY A 304 -23.59 -15.21 5.96
N PHE A 305 -23.06 -14.00 5.85
CA PHE A 305 -22.08 -13.46 6.79
C PHE A 305 -22.78 -12.93 8.05
N VAL A 306 -22.07 -13.03 9.17
CA VAL A 306 -22.53 -12.45 10.44
C VAL A 306 -22.08 -11.01 10.50
N ASP A 307 -23.02 -10.09 10.69
CA ASP A 307 -22.70 -8.67 10.76
C ASP A 307 -22.04 -8.31 12.11
N TYR A 308 -21.24 -7.24 12.10
CA TYR A 308 -20.59 -6.77 13.32
C TYR A 308 -21.63 -6.32 14.36
N GLY A 309 -21.60 -6.94 15.54
CA GLY A 309 -22.55 -6.67 16.63
C GLY A 309 -23.82 -7.54 16.59
N GLU A 310 -23.95 -8.43 15.60
CA GLU A 310 -25.06 -9.37 15.46
C GLU A 310 -24.76 -10.71 16.19
N THR A 311 -25.79 -11.37 16.74
CA THR A 311 -25.66 -12.75 17.21
C THR A 311 -25.86 -13.74 16.06
N LEU A 312 -25.34 -14.96 16.21
CA LEU A 312 -25.46 -15.99 15.17
C LEU A 312 -26.93 -16.35 14.90
N GLU A 313 -27.77 -16.34 15.92
CA GLU A 313 -29.22 -16.60 15.84
C GLU A 313 -29.95 -15.49 15.08
N SER A 314 -29.61 -14.23 15.36
CA SER A 314 -30.18 -13.09 14.62
C SER A 314 -29.76 -13.12 13.16
N ALA A 315 -28.48 -13.42 12.88
CA ALA A 315 -27.99 -13.60 11.52
C ALA A 315 -28.75 -14.72 10.80
N ALA A 316 -28.98 -15.85 11.46
CA ALA A 316 -29.76 -16.95 10.88
C ALA A 316 -31.19 -16.51 10.52
N ILE A 317 -31.88 -15.81 11.42
CA ILE A 317 -33.24 -15.33 11.15
C ILE A 317 -33.26 -14.32 9.98
N ARG A 318 -32.28 -13.41 9.95
CA ARG A 318 -32.14 -12.40 8.89
C ARG A 318 -31.85 -13.04 7.54
N GLU A 319 -30.80 -13.85 7.42
CA GLU A 319 -30.39 -14.51 6.17
C GLU A 319 -31.48 -15.42 5.62
N ALA A 320 -32.17 -16.20 6.47
CA ALA A 320 -33.33 -16.97 6.03
C ALA A 320 -34.42 -16.08 5.43
N LYS A 321 -34.66 -14.91 6.03
CA LYS A 321 -35.67 -13.97 5.55
C LYS A 321 -35.26 -13.31 4.24
N GLU A 322 -34.00 -12.92 4.11
CA GLU A 322 -33.42 -12.26 2.95
C GLU A 322 -33.36 -13.21 1.74
N GLU A 323 -32.86 -14.43 1.90
CA GLU A 323 -32.67 -15.34 0.76
C GLU A 323 -33.92 -16.11 0.35
N THR A 324 -34.82 -16.41 1.31
CA THR A 324 -35.95 -17.35 1.09
C THR A 324 -37.33 -16.74 1.35
N ASN A 325 -37.41 -15.54 1.94
CA ASN A 325 -38.63 -14.89 2.40
C ASN A 325 -39.36 -15.59 3.57
N LEU A 326 -38.86 -16.73 4.05
CA LEU A 326 -39.44 -17.48 5.16
C LEU A 326 -39.15 -16.83 6.52
N ASN A 327 -40.11 -16.92 7.43
CA ASN A 327 -39.82 -16.73 8.85
C ASN A 327 -39.41 -18.08 9.42
N ILE A 328 -38.37 -18.11 10.24
CA ILE A 328 -37.87 -19.36 10.82
C ILE A 328 -37.99 -19.38 12.34
N GLU A 329 -38.16 -20.58 12.88
CA GLU A 329 -38.04 -20.90 14.30
C GLU A 329 -36.81 -21.80 14.46
N LEU A 330 -35.76 -21.30 15.10
CA LEU A 330 -34.52 -22.06 15.32
C LEU A 330 -34.80 -23.21 16.29
N LEU A 331 -34.44 -24.42 15.90
CA LEU A 331 -34.65 -25.62 16.71
C LEU A 331 -33.40 -25.94 17.53
N TYR A 332 -32.27 -26.10 16.85
CA TYR A 332 -31.00 -26.44 17.50
C TYR A 332 -29.79 -26.08 16.64
N LEU A 333 -28.63 -26.03 17.30
CA LEU A 333 -27.32 -25.94 16.66
C LEU A 333 -26.88 -27.32 16.17
N LEU A 334 -26.68 -27.48 14.86
CA LEU A 334 -26.13 -28.70 14.28
C LEU A 334 -24.64 -28.83 14.61
N GLY A 335 -23.88 -27.76 14.37
CA GLY A 335 -22.43 -27.71 14.62
C GLY A 335 -21.75 -26.55 13.89
N CYS A 336 -20.42 -26.48 14.05
CA CYS A 336 -19.58 -25.51 13.34
C CYS A 336 -18.67 -26.23 12.34
N TYR A 337 -18.52 -25.65 11.16
CA TYR A 337 -17.71 -26.20 10.07
C TYR A 337 -16.63 -25.18 9.69
N SER A 338 -15.38 -25.59 9.85
CA SER A 338 -14.21 -24.69 9.84
C SER A 338 -13.06 -25.20 8.97
N ASP A 339 -13.33 -26.07 7.99
CA ASP A 339 -12.30 -26.47 7.04
C ASP A 339 -11.88 -25.24 6.23
N PRO A 340 -10.60 -24.83 6.22
CA PRO A 340 -10.15 -23.67 5.46
C PRO A 340 -10.44 -23.72 3.96
N LYS A 341 -10.75 -24.92 3.42
CA LYS A 341 -11.07 -25.16 2.01
C LYS A 341 -12.58 -25.22 1.72
N ARG A 342 -13.45 -25.06 2.74
CA ARG A 342 -14.91 -25.18 2.56
C ARG A 342 -15.49 -24.18 1.56
N ASP A 343 -14.95 -22.97 1.55
CA ASP A 343 -15.30 -21.91 0.61
C ASP A 343 -14.04 -21.48 -0.14
N PRO A 344 -13.97 -21.66 -1.47
CA PRO A 344 -12.79 -21.28 -2.24
C PRO A 344 -12.54 -19.77 -2.28
N ARG A 345 -13.52 -18.95 -1.87
CA ARG A 345 -13.43 -17.48 -1.91
C ARG A 345 -12.75 -16.92 -0.67
N PHE A 346 -13.07 -17.46 0.51
CA PHE A 346 -12.61 -16.95 1.80
C PHE A 346 -12.42 -18.11 2.80
N HIS A 347 -11.50 -17.95 3.75
CA HIS A 347 -11.47 -18.82 4.92
C HIS A 347 -12.64 -18.42 5.85
N THR A 348 -13.73 -19.18 5.79
CA THR A 348 -14.92 -18.99 6.62
C THR A 348 -15.04 -20.05 7.70
N ILE A 349 -15.70 -19.71 8.80
CA ILE A 349 -16.23 -20.67 9.77
C ILE A 349 -17.74 -20.48 9.77
N THR A 350 -18.48 -21.52 9.38
CA THR A 350 -19.94 -21.46 9.42
C THR A 350 -20.49 -22.13 10.67
N THR A 351 -21.49 -21.52 11.27
CA THR A 351 -22.32 -22.13 12.33
C THR A 351 -23.65 -22.52 11.72
N VAL A 352 -24.00 -23.80 11.81
CA VAL A 352 -25.19 -24.33 11.13
C VAL A 352 -26.33 -24.53 12.10
N PHE A 353 -27.44 -23.84 11.87
CA PHE A 353 -28.68 -24.06 12.60
C PHE A 353 -29.65 -24.94 11.82
N VAL A 354 -30.43 -25.73 12.54
CA VAL A 354 -31.63 -26.39 12.01
C VAL A 354 -32.83 -25.58 12.47
N ALA A 355 -33.72 -25.28 11.54
CA ALA A 355 -34.86 -24.41 11.79
C ALA A 355 -36.12 -24.91 11.10
N LYS A 356 -37.29 -24.53 11.62
CA LYS A 356 -38.57 -24.74 10.97
C LYS A 356 -39.01 -23.48 10.24
N GLY A 357 -39.27 -23.57 8.95
CA GLY A 357 -39.73 -22.47 8.12
C GLY A 357 -41.26 -22.34 8.08
N LYS A 358 -41.76 -21.10 8.11
CA LYS A 358 -43.17 -20.74 7.87
C LYS A 358 -43.26 -19.56 6.91
N GLY A 359 -44.20 -19.62 5.97
CA GLY A 359 -44.47 -18.56 5.00
C GLY A 359 -44.39 -19.05 3.55
N GLU A 360 -44.45 -18.10 2.61
CA GLU A 360 -44.35 -18.37 1.18
C GLU A 360 -42.89 -18.27 0.73
N LEU A 361 -42.36 -19.39 0.22
CA LEU A 361 -41.00 -19.47 -0.30
C LEU A 361 -40.86 -18.63 -1.57
N LYS A 362 -40.00 -17.63 -1.53
CA LYS A 362 -39.66 -16.78 -2.68
C LYS A 362 -38.18 -16.48 -2.66
N ALA A 363 -37.49 -16.81 -3.75
CA ALA A 363 -36.08 -16.46 -3.93
C ALA A 363 -35.91 -14.93 -3.94
N LYS A 364 -34.92 -14.45 -3.18
CA LYS A 364 -34.55 -13.04 -3.09
C LYS A 364 -33.02 -12.92 -2.96
N ASP A 365 -32.52 -11.71 -3.20
CA ASP A 365 -31.10 -11.33 -3.11
C ASP A 365 -30.12 -12.24 -3.88
N ASP A 366 -29.27 -12.99 -3.19
CA ASP A 366 -28.21 -13.82 -3.77
C ASP A 366 -28.71 -15.18 -4.31
N ALA A 367 -29.98 -15.51 -4.08
CA ALA A 367 -30.63 -16.70 -4.63
C ALA A 367 -31.24 -16.41 -6.01
N LYS A 368 -30.78 -17.12 -7.04
CA LYS A 368 -31.41 -17.12 -8.37
C LYS A 368 -32.75 -17.87 -8.36
N LEU A 369 -32.83 -18.92 -7.54
CA LEU A 369 -34.00 -19.78 -7.34
C LEU A 369 -34.02 -20.26 -5.89
N ALA A 370 -35.19 -20.53 -5.35
CA ALA A 370 -35.39 -21.15 -4.04
C ALA A 370 -36.45 -22.23 -4.21
N LYS A 371 -36.16 -23.45 -3.75
CA LYS A 371 -37.05 -24.61 -3.96
C LYS A 371 -37.04 -25.53 -2.74
N LEU A 372 -38.18 -26.17 -2.51
CA LEU A 372 -38.31 -27.26 -1.55
C LEU A 372 -37.91 -28.58 -2.21
N PHE A 373 -37.00 -29.31 -1.56
CA PHE A 373 -36.55 -30.63 -1.98
C PHE A 373 -36.94 -31.67 -0.95
N LYS A 374 -37.52 -32.78 -1.41
CA LYS A 374 -37.49 -34.00 -0.60
C LYS A 374 -36.06 -34.52 -0.53
N ILE A 375 -35.74 -35.30 0.50
CA ILE A 375 -34.38 -35.78 0.76
C ILE A 375 -33.84 -36.58 -0.44
N GLU A 376 -34.67 -37.41 -1.04
CA GLU A 376 -34.37 -38.22 -2.22
C GLU A 376 -34.20 -37.40 -3.52
N GLU A 377 -34.65 -36.15 -3.53
CA GLU A 377 -34.56 -35.24 -4.68
C GLU A 377 -33.38 -34.26 -4.58
N ILE A 378 -32.63 -34.28 -3.46
CA ILE A 378 -31.50 -33.36 -3.26
C ILE A 378 -30.43 -33.61 -4.34
N PRO A 379 -30.02 -32.56 -5.07
CA PRO A 379 -29.01 -32.68 -6.13
C PRO A 379 -27.60 -32.72 -5.51
N TRP A 380 -27.24 -33.84 -4.89
CA TRP A 380 -26.03 -33.99 -4.07
C TRP A 380 -24.71 -33.57 -4.77
N ASP A 381 -24.60 -33.82 -6.07
CA ASP A 381 -23.41 -33.52 -6.86
C ASP A 381 -23.34 -32.05 -7.34
N ASP A 382 -24.43 -31.29 -7.19
CA ASP A 382 -24.54 -29.88 -7.56
C ASP A 382 -24.64 -28.96 -6.33
N LEU A 383 -24.28 -29.47 -5.14
CA LEU A 383 -24.24 -28.66 -3.93
C LEU A 383 -22.93 -27.85 -3.87
N ALA A 384 -23.06 -26.55 -3.62
CA ALA A 384 -21.93 -25.65 -3.43
C ALA A 384 -21.28 -25.85 -2.03
N PHE A 385 -20.01 -25.42 -1.93
CA PHE A 385 -19.23 -25.48 -0.69
C PHE A 385 -19.11 -26.90 -0.12
N ASP A 386 -19.19 -27.03 1.21
CA ASP A 386 -19.27 -28.29 1.94
C ASP A 386 -20.70 -28.69 2.31
N HIS A 387 -21.73 -28.11 1.66
CA HIS A 387 -23.13 -28.28 2.06
C HIS A 387 -23.62 -29.72 1.94
N ALA A 388 -23.07 -30.52 1.02
CA ALA A 388 -23.34 -31.95 0.95
C ALA A 388 -22.92 -32.68 2.24
N LYS A 389 -21.79 -32.29 2.85
CA LYS A 389 -21.34 -32.84 4.13
C LYS A 389 -22.27 -32.40 5.26
N ILE A 390 -22.59 -31.11 5.32
CA ILE A 390 -23.48 -30.54 6.34
C ILE A 390 -24.85 -31.25 6.34
N LEU A 391 -25.46 -31.44 5.16
CA LEU A 391 -26.74 -32.14 5.03
C LEU A 391 -26.63 -33.61 5.42
N LYS A 392 -25.54 -34.31 5.08
CA LYS A 392 -25.31 -35.70 5.52
C LYS A 392 -25.20 -35.81 7.03
N ASP A 393 -24.50 -34.89 7.68
CA ASP A 393 -24.38 -34.86 9.15
C ASP A 393 -25.75 -34.60 9.81
N TYR A 394 -26.55 -33.70 9.25
CA TYR A 394 -27.93 -33.46 9.67
C TYR A 394 -28.81 -34.71 9.56
N LEU A 395 -28.80 -35.38 8.41
CA LEU A 395 -29.59 -36.60 8.18
C LEU A 395 -29.19 -37.71 9.15
N LYS A 396 -27.88 -37.92 9.34
CA LYS A 396 -27.37 -38.88 10.31
C LYS A 396 -27.84 -38.55 11.73
N ARG A 397 -27.84 -37.27 12.11
CA ARG A 397 -28.33 -36.85 13.44
C ARG A 397 -29.84 -37.09 13.60
N LYS A 398 -30.62 -36.84 12.54
CA LYS A 398 -32.07 -37.10 12.49
C LYS A 398 -32.41 -38.59 12.61
N GLU A 399 -31.62 -39.48 11.97
CA GLU A 399 -31.76 -40.94 12.09
C GLU A 399 -31.62 -41.45 13.53
N HIS A 400 -30.80 -40.77 14.35
CA HIS A 400 -30.60 -41.12 15.76
C HIS A 400 -31.63 -40.48 16.70
N GLY A 401 -32.65 -39.78 16.17
CA GLY A 401 -33.70 -39.11 16.95
C GLY A 401 -33.19 -37.93 17.80
N ILE A 402 -32.02 -37.38 17.46
CA ILE A 402 -31.41 -36.26 18.18
C ILE A 402 -31.93 -34.97 17.53
N HIS A 403 -32.96 -34.39 18.16
CA HIS A 403 -33.57 -33.11 17.78
C HIS A 403 -33.13 -31.99 18.71
#